data_AF-A0A7V9VNP6-F1
#
_entry.id   AF-A0A7V9VNP6-F1
#
_cell.length_a   1.000
_cell.length_b   1.000
_cell.length_c   1.000
_cell.angle_alpha   90.00
_cell.angle_beta   90.00
_cell.angle_gamma   90.00
#
_symmetry.space_group_name_H-M   'P 1'
#
loop_
_entity.id
_entity.type
_entity.pdbx_description
1 polymer ?
#
loop_
_entity_poly.entity_id
_entity_poly.type
_entity_poly.pdbx_seq_one_letter_code
_entity_poly.pdbx_strand_id
1 'polypeptide(L)'
;MTGLPDGAAALRFDGSRLERGRGVGRSFMVDARCIEGPASLKGAYAHVCALDDPAAALAFDEPEVQQVRRDALAWWIPLLGDALVCVTTLALDEARYGGAITVTREPVAWQEDPFARLFPGTLLQSDLFCEVAPPCGPVTERYAGVAWPGGSF
;
A
#
# COMPACT_ATOMS: atom_id res chain seq x y z
N MET A 1 -17.93 16.46 8.02
CA MET A 1 -17.27 15.84 6.86
C MET A 1 -15.83 16.29 6.88
N THR A 2 -14.98 15.62 7.63
CA THR A 2 -13.53 15.84 7.58
C THR A 2 -13.04 15.25 6.27
N GLY A 3 -12.44 16.09 5.42
CA GLY A 3 -11.83 15.66 4.16
C GLY A 3 -10.69 14.66 4.41
N LEU A 4 -10.34 13.89 3.39
CA LEU A 4 -9.10 13.11 3.41
C LEU A 4 -7.90 14.07 3.49
N PRO A 5 -6.78 13.67 4.12
CA PRO A 5 -5.53 14.40 4.00
C PRO A 5 -5.17 14.62 2.53
N ASP A 6 -4.49 15.73 2.24
CA ASP A 6 -4.06 16.03 0.87
C ASP A 6 -3.15 14.91 0.32
N GLY A 7 -3.41 14.49 -0.92
CA GLY A 7 -2.72 13.36 -1.55
C GLY A 7 -3.15 11.96 -1.08
N ALA A 8 -4.18 11.84 -0.23
CA ALA A 8 -4.74 10.56 0.16
C ALA A 8 -6.08 10.26 -0.55
N ALA A 9 -6.28 8.99 -0.91
CA ALA A 9 -7.53 8.48 -1.45
C ALA A 9 -8.09 7.37 -0.55
N ALA A 10 -9.40 7.13 -0.61
CA ALA A 10 -10.05 6.08 0.17
C ALA A 10 -10.13 4.76 -0.63
N LEU A 11 -9.79 3.67 0.04
CA LEU A 11 -9.86 2.32 -0.50
C LEU A 11 -10.54 1.39 0.53
N ARG A 12 -11.45 0.55 0.06
CA ARG A 12 -12.10 -0.49 0.85
C ARG A 12 -11.57 -1.85 0.44
N PHE A 13 -11.37 -2.73 1.43
CA PHE A 13 -11.03 -4.12 1.24
C PHE A 13 -11.99 -5.01 2.03
N ASP A 14 -12.61 -6.02 1.41
CA ASP A 14 -13.51 -6.95 2.11
C ASP A 14 -12.85 -8.29 2.49
N GLY A 15 -11.54 -8.44 2.24
CA GLY A 15 -10.81 -9.70 2.38
C GLY A 15 -10.60 -10.44 1.06
N SER A 16 -11.36 -10.08 0.01
CA SER A 16 -11.31 -10.70 -1.31
C SER A 16 -11.29 -9.70 -2.47
N ARG A 17 -11.79 -8.48 -2.26
CA ARG A 17 -11.95 -7.46 -3.30
C ARG A 17 -11.58 -6.07 -2.79
N LEU A 18 -10.96 -5.29 -3.68
CA LEU A 18 -10.70 -3.86 -3.48
C LEU A 18 -11.71 -3.00 -4.23
N GLU A 19 -12.13 -1.91 -3.59
CA GLU A 19 -13.04 -0.91 -4.18
C GLU A 19 -12.65 0.50 -3.74
N ARG A 20 -12.84 1.50 -4.61
CA ARG A 20 -12.58 2.90 -4.26
C ARG A 20 -13.68 3.45 -3.34
N GLY A 21 -13.30 4.33 -2.42
CA GLY A 21 -14.21 5.02 -1.52
C GLY A 21 -14.21 4.49 -0.09
N ARG A 22 -15.08 5.07 0.74
CA ARG A 22 -15.31 4.66 2.13
C ARG A 22 -16.59 3.84 2.23
N GLY A 23 -16.65 2.94 3.19
CA GLY A 23 -17.87 2.20 3.50
C GLY A 23 -17.79 1.47 4.83
N VAL A 24 -18.83 0.69 5.13
CA VAL A 24 -18.83 -0.25 6.25
C VAL A 24 -17.80 -1.36 5.95
N GLY A 25 -16.99 -1.72 6.95
CA GLY A 25 -15.90 -2.69 6.82
C GLY A 25 -14.52 -2.04 6.82
N ARG A 26 -13.52 -2.74 6.27
CA ARG A 26 -12.11 -2.33 6.27
C ARG A 26 -11.88 -1.23 5.23
N SER A 27 -11.98 0.02 5.68
CA SER A 27 -11.71 1.21 4.87
C SER A 27 -10.38 1.82 5.30
N PHE A 28 -9.53 2.12 4.32
CA PHE A 28 -8.19 2.65 4.50
C PHE A 28 -7.99 3.91 3.68
N MET A 29 -7.03 4.72 4.09
CA MET A 29 -6.43 5.77 3.28
C MET A 29 -5.18 5.23 2.60
N VAL A 30 -5.02 5.54 1.32
CA VAL A 30 -3.91 5.13 0.45
C VAL A 30 -3.35 6.33 -0.30
N ASP A 31 -2.21 6.18 -0.98
CA ASP A 31 -1.64 7.26 -1.80
C ASP A 31 -2.55 7.43 -3.02
N ALA A 32 -3.08 8.65 -3.19
CA ALA A 32 -3.99 8.94 -4.29
C ALA A 32 -3.37 8.63 -5.66
N ARG A 33 -2.06 8.79 -5.84
CA ARG A 33 -1.39 8.49 -7.13
C ARG A 33 -1.51 7.02 -7.52
N CYS A 34 -1.60 6.12 -6.55
CA CYS A 34 -1.76 4.69 -6.81
C CYS A 34 -3.12 4.34 -7.41
N ILE A 35 -4.17 5.15 -7.21
CA ILE A 35 -5.53 4.81 -7.66
C ILE A 35 -6.25 5.93 -8.42
N GLU A 36 -5.73 7.15 -8.44
CA GLU A 36 -6.29 8.29 -9.17
C GLU A 36 -5.40 8.73 -10.35
N GLY A 37 -4.35 7.95 -10.63
CA GLY A 37 -3.44 8.20 -11.75
C GLY A 37 -4.12 8.13 -13.13
N PRO A 38 -3.49 8.72 -14.16
CA PRO A 38 -4.11 8.92 -15.47
C PRO A 38 -4.32 7.63 -16.28
N ALA A 39 -3.65 6.54 -15.92
CA ALA A 39 -3.75 5.25 -16.62
C ALA A 39 -3.72 4.10 -15.61
N SER A 40 -4.88 3.54 -15.28
CA SER A 40 -4.92 2.32 -14.48
C SER A 40 -4.54 1.11 -15.35
N LEU A 41 -3.76 0.19 -14.77
CA LEU A 41 -3.34 -1.03 -15.45
C LEU A 41 -4.43 -2.08 -15.35
N LYS A 42 -4.68 -2.79 -16.45
CA LYS A 42 -5.60 -3.91 -16.48
C LYS A 42 -4.94 -5.18 -15.95
N GLY A 43 -5.60 -5.85 -15.02
CA GLY A 43 -5.18 -7.15 -14.48
C GLY A 43 -3.88 -7.12 -13.67
N ALA A 44 -3.53 -5.99 -13.04
CA ALA A 44 -2.38 -5.92 -12.16
C ALA A 44 -2.56 -6.84 -10.94
N TYR A 45 -1.47 -7.39 -10.43
CA TYR A 45 -1.48 -8.26 -9.25
C TYR A 45 -1.24 -7.40 -8.01
N ALA A 46 -2.19 -7.42 -7.08
CA ALA A 46 -2.12 -6.71 -5.82
C ALA A 46 -2.00 -7.72 -4.68
N HIS A 47 -0.91 -7.62 -3.92
CA HIS A 47 -0.75 -8.32 -2.66
C HIS A 47 -1.14 -7.39 -1.52
N VAL A 48 -2.31 -7.67 -0.93
CA VAL A 48 -2.95 -6.85 0.09
C VAL A 48 -2.64 -7.46 1.44
N CYS A 49 -1.67 -6.90 2.16
CA CYS A 49 -1.37 -7.24 3.55
C CYS A 49 -2.13 -6.26 4.43
N ALA A 50 -3.27 -6.68 4.99
CA ALA A 50 -4.16 -5.75 5.69
C ALA A 50 -4.70 -6.36 6.98
N LEU A 51 -4.88 -5.54 8.02
CA LEU A 51 -5.55 -5.97 9.24
C LEU A 51 -6.99 -6.39 8.99
N ASP A 52 -7.46 -7.42 9.70
CA ASP A 52 -8.85 -7.89 9.64
C ASP A 52 -9.76 -7.17 10.65
N ASP A 53 -9.20 -6.77 11.79
CA ASP A 53 -9.88 -6.03 12.87
C ASP A 53 -9.18 -4.68 13.12
N PRO A 54 -9.88 -3.52 13.02
CA PRO A 54 -9.32 -2.21 13.32
C PRO A 54 -8.69 -2.08 14.72
N ALA A 55 -9.06 -2.93 15.69
CA ALA A 55 -8.44 -2.96 17.01
C ALA A 55 -7.00 -3.52 16.99
N ALA A 56 -6.61 -4.25 15.95
CA ALA A 56 -5.27 -4.78 15.74
C ALA A 56 -4.33 -3.80 15.00
N ALA A 57 -4.76 -2.54 14.84
CA ALA A 57 -3.95 -1.51 14.22
C ALA A 57 -2.68 -1.24 15.04
N LEU A 58 -1.57 -1.05 14.33
CA LEU A 58 -0.30 -0.64 14.93
C LEU A 58 -0.14 0.87 14.79
N ALA A 59 0.64 1.50 15.66
CA ALA A 59 1.06 2.88 15.41
C ALA A 59 2.13 2.90 14.29
N PHE A 60 2.17 3.96 13.49
CA PHE A 60 3.16 4.07 12.42
C PHE A 60 4.60 4.06 12.93
N ASP A 61 4.84 4.54 14.14
CA ASP A 61 6.15 4.59 14.80
C ASP A 61 6.54 3.30 15.52
N GLU A 62 5.67 2.29 15.54
CA GLU A 62 6.02 0.97 16.09
C GLU A 62 7.27 0.40 15.40
N PRO A 63 8.25 -0.13 16.15
CA PRO A 63 9.50 -0.64 15.60
C PRO A 63 9.32 -1.66 14.47
N GLU A 64 8.30 -2.51 14.57
CA GLU A 64 7.95 -3.54 13.59
C GLU A 64 7.45 -2.93 12.28
N VAL A 65 6.59 -1.91 12.36
CA VAL A 65 6.10 -1.15 11.19
C VAL A 65 7.27 -0.46 10.50
N GLN A 66 8.15 0.13 11.29
CA GLN A 66 9.36 0.78 10.78
C GLN A 66 10.34 -0.22 10.15
N GLN A 67 10.48 -1.42 10.71
CA GLN A 67 11.35 -2.46 10.16
C GLN A 67 10.84 -2.98 8.81
N VAL A 68 9.55 -3.31 8.69
CA VAL A 68 9.03 -3.81 7.41
C VAL A 68 9.12 -2.76 6.30
N ARG A 69 9.00 -1.48 6.64
CA ARG A 69 9.19 -0.37 5.70
C ARG A 69 10.65 -0.24 5.30
N ARG A 70 11.60 -0.27 6.24
CA ARG A 70 13.04 -0.31 5.89
C ARG A 70 13.40 -1.48 4.99
N ASP A 71 12.86 -2.66 5.26
CA ASP A 71 13.07 -3.85 4.42
C ASP A 71 12.46 -3.66 3.01
N ALA A 72 11.27 -3.06 2.94
CA ALA A 72 10.63 -2.75 1.68
C ALA A 72 11.52 -1.87 0.77
N LEU A 73 12.17 -0.85 1.36
CA LEU A 73 13.11 0.02 0.66
C LEU A 73 14.42 -0.65 0.31
N ALA A 74 14.99 -1.35 1.29
CA ALA A 74 16.34 -1.85 1.20
C ALA A 74 16.47 -2.94 0.14
N TRP A 75 15.42 -3.76 -0.04
CA TRP A 75 15.52 -4.89 -0.96
C TRP A 75 14.21 -5.27 -1.66
N TRP A 76 13.02 -5.13 -1.07
CA TRP A 76 11.79 -5.59 -1.73
C TRP A 76 11.46 -4.80 -3.01
N ILE A 77 11.38 -3.48 -2.91
CA ILE A 77 11.13 -2.60 -4.06
C ILE A 77 12.23 -2.76 -5.12
N PRO A 78 13.54 -2.74 -4.77
CA PRO A 78 14.60 -3.06 -5.72
C PRO A 78 14.47 -4.42 -6.41
N LEU A 79 14.07 -5.47 -5.67
CA LEU A 79 13.87 -6.82 -6.21
C LEU A 79 12.76 -6.86 -7.26
N LEU A 80 11.69 -6.09 -7.06
CA LEU A 80 10.56 -6.03 -7.99
C LEU A 80 10.91 -5.28 -9.28
N GLY A 81 11.82 -4.31 -9.23
CA GLY A 81 12.31 -3.58 -10.41
C GLY A 81 11.19 -3.06 -11.30
N ASP A 82 11.29 -3.33 -12.60
CA ASP A 82 10.33 -2.91 -13.63
C ASP A 82 8.94 -3.56 -13.50
N ALA A 83 8.83 -4.65 -12.72
CA ALA A 83 7.54 -5.28 -12.46
C ALA A 83 6.68 -4.46 -11.49
N LEU A 84 7.29 -3.59 -10.68
CA LEU A 84 6.58 -2.78 -9.69
C LEU A 84 5.69 -1.74 -10.39
N VAL A 85 4.42 -1.72 -10.00
CA VAL A 85 3.45 -0.71 -10.43
C VAL A 85 3.40 0.40 -9.39
N CYS A 86 3.13 0.02 -8.15
CA CYS A 86 3.17 0.91 -7.00
C CYS A 86 3.22 0.10 -5.70
N VAL A 87 3.68 0.74 -4.63
CA VAL A 87 3.42 0.32 -3.25
C VAL A 87 2.55 1.39 -2.62
N THR A 88 1.71 1.03 -1.65
CA THR A 88 1.00 1.98 -0.81
C THR A 88 0.78 1.37 0.57
N THR A 89 1.08 2.11 1.63
CA THR A 89 0.57 1.75 2.97
C THR A 89 -0.94 1.96 3.05
N LEU A 90 -1.57 1.27 3.99
CA LEU A 90 -2.97 1.39 4.35
C LEU A 90 -3.04 2.09 5.70
N ALA A 91 -3.57 3.30 5.75
CA ALA A 91 -3.71 4.05 6.98
C ALA A 91 -5.18 4.04 7.44
N LEU A 92 -5.44 3.83 8.72
CA LEU A 92 -6.78 4.02 9.30
C LEU A 92 -7.04 5.51 9.59
N ASP A 93 -5.99 6.20 10.05
CA ASP A 93 -5.91 7.64 10.26
C ASP A 93 -4.43 8.07 10.19
N GLU A 94 -4.13 9.30 10.61
CA GLU A 94 -2.79 9.90 10.54
C GLU A 94 -1.73 9.16 11.38
N ALA A 95 -2.13 8.38 12.39
CA ALA A 95 -1.24 7.72 13.33
C ALA A 95 -1.31 6.18 13.27
N ARG A 96 -2.42 5.62 12.77
CA ARG A 96 -2.67 4.18 12.79
C ARG A 96 -2.42 3.50 11.45
N TYR A 97 -1.50 2.55 11.47
CA TYR A 97 -1.11 1.68 10.37
C TYR A 97 -2.04 0.46 10.28
N GLY A 98 -2.58 0.24 9.10
CA GLY A 98 -3.48 -0.86 8.77
C GLY A 98 -2.93 -1.90 7.81
N GLY A 99 -1.71 -1.70 7.31
CA GLY A 99 -1.05 -2.62 6.39
C GLY A 99 -0.49 -1.95 5.14
N ALA A 100 -0.34 -2.70 4.06
CA ALA A 100 0.18 -2.21 2.80
C ALA A 100 -0.33 -3.04 1.62
N ILE A 101 -0.24 -2.45 0.43
CA ILE A 101 -0.46 -3.12 -0.84
C ILE A 101 0.79 -2.95 -1.69
N THR A 102 1.35 -4.07 -2.13
CA THR A 102 2.35 -4.11 -3.19
C THR A 102 1.64 -4.50 -4.49
N VAL A 103 1.84 -3.73 -5.56
CA VAL A 103 1.20 -3.99 -6.86
C VAL A 103 2.25 -4.20 -7.93
N THR A 104 2.11 -5.28 -8.70
CA THR A 104 3.03 -5.64 -9.79
C THR A 104 2.28 -5.95 -11.10
N ARG A 105 3.00 -5.87 -12.21
CA ARG A 105 2.50 -6.24 -13.55
C ARG A 105 2.37 -7.75 -13.73
N GLU A 106 3.21 -8.50 -13.03
CA GLU A 106 3.33 -9.95 -13.15
C GLU A 106 3.32 -10.63 -11.77
N PRO A 107 3.01 -11.93 -11.69
CA PRO A 107 3.10 -12.67 -10.44
C PRO A 107 4.55 -12.68 -9.90
N VAL A 108 4.74 -12.31 -8.64
CA VAL A 108 6.05 -12.36 -7.96
C VAL A 108 6.01 -13.30 -6.75
N ALA A 109 7.15 -13.57 -6.14
CA ALA A 109 7.26 -14.40 -4.95
C ALA A 109 6.74 -13.68 -3.69
N TRP A 110 5.42 -13.48 -3.59
CA TRP A 110 4.74 -12.72 -2.53
C TRP A 110 4.98 -13.19 -1.09
N GLN A 111 5.50 -14.41 -0.92
CA GLN A 111 5.92 -14.93 0.38
C GLN A 111 7.08 -14.12 0.99
N GLU A 112 7.83 -13.41 0.15
CA GLU A 112 8.90 -12.50 0.57
C GLU A 112 8.41 -11.07 0.81
N ASP A 113 7.11 -10.77 0.64
CA ASP A 113 6.62 -9.42 0.91
C ASP A 113 6.82 -9.09 2.40
N PRO A 114 7.62 -8.05 2.75
CA PRO A 114 7.94 -7.74 4.13
C PRO A 114 6.71 -7.40 4.97
N PHE A 115 5.64 -6.89 4.35
CA PHE A 115 4.40 -6.50 5.04
C PHE A 115 3.57 -7.71 5.48
N ALA A 116 3.74 -8.87 4.84
CA ALA A 116 3.07 -10.13 5.21
C ALA A 116 3.51 -10.65 6.59
N ARG A 117 4.58 -10.10 7.16
CA ARG A 117 5.01 -10.38 8.53
C ARG A 117 4.12 -9.74 9.60
N LEU A 118 3.41 -8.65 9.25
CA LEU A 118 2.55 -7.92 10.21
C LEU A 118 1.09 -8.33 10.08
N PHE A 119 0.62 -8.51 8.85
CA PHE A 119 -0.79 -8.78 8.58
C PHE A 119 -0.97 -9.88 7.54
N PRO A 120 -2.11 -10.60 7.56
CA PRO A 120 -2.44 -11.59 6.54
C PRO A 120 -2.40 -10.97 5.13
N GLY A 121 -1.74 -11.68 4.20
CA GLY A 121 -1.62 -11.30 2.80
C GLY A 121 -2.67 -12.00 1.93
N THR A 122 -3.42 -11.21 1.16
CA THR A 122 -4.32 -11.71 0.10
C THR A 122 -3.81 -11.26 -1.26
N LEU A 123 -3.59 -12.21 -2.17
CA LEU A 123 -3.28 -11.92 -3.57
C LEU A 123 -4.57 -11.84 -4.40
N LEU A 124 -4.74 -10.75 -5.15
CA LEU A 124 -5.86 -10.58 -6.08
C LEU A 124 -5.43 -9.82 -7.35
N GLN A 125 -6.20 -9.97 -8.42
CA GLN A 125 -6.05 -9.12 -9.60
C GLN A 125 -6.95 -7.88 -9.46
N SER A 126 -6.44 -6.73 -9.91
CA SER A 126 -7.14 -5.45 -9.81
C SER A 126 -6.87 -4.55 -11.01
N ASP A 127 -7.90 -3.84 -11.44
CA ASP A 127 -7.84 -2.79 -12.46
C ASP A 127 -7.75 -1.38 -11.84
N LEU A 128 -7.66 -1.29 -10.51
CA LEU A 128 -7.76 -0.02 -9.79
C LEU A 128 -6.48 0.80 -9.82
N PHE A 129 -5.34 0.12 -9.95
CA PHE A 129 -4.03 0.69 -9.66
C PHE A 129 -3.37 1.31 -10.88
N CYS A 130 -2.64 2.40 -10.62
CA CYS A 130 -1.87 3.15 -11.59
C CYS A 130 -0.39 3.01 -11.26
N GLU A 131 0.44 3.04 -12.30
CA GLU A 131 1.88 3.11 -12.14
C GLU A 131 2.29 4.44 -11.50
N VAL A 132 3.15 4.36 -10.49
CA VAL A 132 3.65 5.53 -9.77
C VAL A 132 5.15 5.60 -9.95
N ALA A 133 5.62 6.70 -10.54
CA ALA A 133 7.05 6.98 -10.66
C ALA A 133 7.70 7.03 -9.26
N PRO A 134 8.97 6.59 -9.15
CA PRO A 134 9.70 6.68 -7.89
C PRO A 134 9.72 8.13 -7.38
N PRO A 135 9.65 8.35 -6.05
CA PRO A 135 9.86 9.67 -5.50
C PRO A 135 11.26 10.18 -5.87
N CYS A 136 11.38 11.49 -6.17
CA CYS A 136 12.68 12.09 -6.43
C CYS A 136 13.52 12.16 -5.13
N GLY A 137 14.77 11.71 -5.20
CA GLY A 137 15.73 11.77 -4.08
C GLY A 137 15.86 10.47 -3.26
N PRO A 138 16.89 10.36 -2.42
CA PRO A 138 17.14 9.14 -1.64
C PRO A 138 16.02 8.90 -0.64
N VAL A 139 15.32 7.77 -0.80
CA VAL A 139 14.65 6.98 0.25
C VAL A 139 13.91 7.84 1.29
N THR A 140 13.19 8.88 0.85
CA THR A 140 12.54 9.81 1.77
C THR A 140 11.19 9.22 2.16
N GLU A 141 11.19 8.62 3.35
CA GLU A 141 9.99 8.28 4.09
C GLU A 141 9.14 9.54 4.30
N ARG A 142 7.94 9.60 3.69
CA ARG A 142 7.01 10.69 3.99
C ARG A 142 6.33 10.41 5.33
N TYR A 143 6.54 11.29 6.29
CA TYR A 143 5.84 11.29 7.57
C TYR A 143 4.39 11.78 7.39
N ALA A 144 3.48 11.15 8.16
CA ALA A 144 2.04 11.43 8.29
C ALA A 144 1.14 10.95 7.15
N GLY A 145 0.52 9.77 7.32
CA GLY A 145 -0.77 9.37 6.71
C GLY A 145 -0.91 9.34 5.18
N VAL A 146 0.06 9.87 4.45
CA VAL A 146 0.14 9.84 2.98
C VAL A 146 0.90 8.59 2.64
N ALA A 147 0.22 7.70 1.95
CA ALA A 147 0.82 6.43 1.67
C ALA A 147 2.05 6.57 0.76
N TRP A 148 2.88 5.55 0.84
CA TRP A 148 4.23 5.61 0.34
C TRP A 148 4.35 5.21 -1.12
N PRO A 149 4.92 6.03 -2.04
CA PRO A 149 5.28 5.55 -3.36
C PRO A 149 6.56 4.70 -3.30
N GLY A 150 6.43 3.39 -3.42
CA GLY A 150 7.49 2.57 -4.01
C GLY A 150 7.33 2.64 -5.53
N GLY A 151 8.22 3.35 -6.21
CA GLY A 151 8.41 3.23 -7.66
C GLY A 151 9.76 2.56 -7.94
N SER A 152 10.01 2.17 -9.18
CA SER A 152 11.26 1.54 -9.61
C SER A 152 12.48 2.45 -9.36
N PHE A 153 13.59 1.88 -8.86
CA PHE A 153 14.89 2.57 -8.75
C PHE A 153 15.81 2.13 -9.88
#